data_AF-A0A964Z499-F1
#
_entry.id   AF-A0A964Z499-F1
#
_cell.length_a   1.000
_cell.length_b   1.000
_cell.length_c   1.000
_cell.angle_alpha   90.00
_cell.angle_beta   90.00
_cell.angle_gamma   90.00
#
_symmetry.space_group_name_H-M   'P 1'
#
loop_
_entity.id
_entity.type
_entity.pdbx_description
1 polymer ?
#
loop_
_entity_poly.entity_id
_entity_poly.type
_entity_poly.pdbx_seq_one_letter_code
_entity_poly.pdbx_strand_id
1 'polypeptide(L)'
;TRINEEFDKLYFTILDFRNATDNFADPAFDGEPLRVKPITEDVDLTDIEDDEEQDETPIIDEVTGVEITIEKPVIRNPLEEPPTEYIKRPKQYINGVNVSVLVSRELFFDSNGKPITISLKDHTKEIIKGKYTSLEDFLLSWNHADKKEAIIKELQEQGVMVEALYEAVDKQVDLFDLICHVAYDQPPLTRKERANNVKKRNYFTKYGEQARKVLETLLDKYADEGVENIESIEVLRVKPFDEYGSPIEIISHFGDKQHYLDAVKELENELYKQA
;
A
#
# COMPACT_ATOMS: atom_id res chain seq x y z
N THR A 1 20.01 10.58 6.97
CA THR A 1 18.68 10.23 6.41
C THR A 1 18.66 8.75 6.21
N ARG A 2 18.23 7.98 7.23
CA ARG A 2 18.09 6.53 7.12
C ARG A 2 16.61 6.16 7.27
N ILE A 3 16.23 5.09 6.57
CA ILE A 3 14.96 4.36 6.77
C ILE A 3 15.01 3.74 8.16
N ASN A 4 13.87 3.67 8.84
CA ASN A 4 13.78 3.04 10.15
C ASN A 4 12.45 2.31 10.27
N GLU A 5 12.49 1.00 10.07
CA GLU A 5 11.31 0.13 10.02
C GLU A 5 10.64 -0.02 11.39
N GLU A 6 11.40 -0.02 12.49
CA GLU A 6 10.84 -0.10 13.85
C GLU A 6 9.92 1.08 14.18
N PHE A 7 10.08 2.20 13.47
CA PHE A 7 9.30 3.43 13.65
C PHE A 7 8.40 3.73 12.44
N ASP A 8 8.15 2.75 11.58
CA ASP A 8 7.30 2.87 10.38
C ASP A 8 7.74 3.99 9.43
N LYS A 9 9.05 4.28 9.41
CA LYS A 9 9.65 5.32 8.59
C LYS A 9 10.26 4.68 7.34
N LEU A 10 9.40 4.39 6.37
CA LEU A 10 9.74 3.72 5.11
C LEU A 10 10.18 4.67 3.99
N TYR A 11 10.18 5.98 4.23
CA TYR A 11 10.53 6.99 3.22
C TYR A 11 11.45 8.09 3.77
N PHE A 12 12.08 8.83 2.86
CA PHE A 12 12.77 10.08 3.15
C PHE A 12 12.43 11.11 2.08
N THR A 13 12.47 12.38 2.47
CA THR A 13 12.18 13.50 1.56
C THR A 13 13.48 14.17 1.17
N ILE A 14 13.75 14.26 -0.13
CA ILE A 14 14.80 15.11 -0.67
C ILE A 14 14.17 16.45 -1.08
N LEU A 15 14.75 17.55 -0.60
CA LEU A 15 14.44 18.89 -1.08
C LEU A 15 15.53 19.29 -2.07
N ASP A 16 15.18 19.28 -3.35
CA ASP A 16 16.09 19.65 -4.43
C ASP A 16 15.66 20.97 -5.09
N PHE A 17 16.58 21.91 -5.13
CA PHE A 17 16.38 23.25 -5.69
C PHE A 17 17.05 23.43 -7.05
N ARG A 18 17.78 22.41 -7.55
CA ARG A 18 18.61 22.48 -8.75
C ARG A 18 18.45 21.28 -9.69
N ASN A 19 17.44 20.44 -9.48
CA ASN A 19 17.22 19.20 -10.23
C ASN A 19 18.46 18.27 -10.25
N ALA A 20 19.26 18.26 -9.19
CA ALA A 20 20.32 17.27 -9.01
C ALA A 20 19.78 15.82 -8.91
N THR A 21 18.53 15.61 -8.47
CA THR A 21 17.90 14.28 -8.39
C THR A 21 17.69 13.63 -9.75
N ASP A 22 17.66 14.40 -10.85
CA ASP A 22 17.55 13.85 -12.21
C ASP A 22 18.76 12.96 -12.55
N ASN A 23 19.91 13.20 -11.92
CA ASN A 23 21.11 12.41 -12.18
C ASN A 23 21.09 11.02 -11.52
N PHE A 24 20.19 10.74 -10.56
CA PHE A 24 20.09 9.38 -9.98
C PHE A 24 19.61 8.33 -10.99
N ALA A 25 19.02 8.78 -12.11
CA ALA A 25 18.65 7.90 -13.21
C ALA A 25 19.81 7.64 -14.20
N ASP A 26 20.94 8.35 -14.07
CA ASP A 26 22.14 8.16 -14.88
C ASP A 26 23.05 7.11 -14.21
N PRO A 27 23.22 5.91 -14.80
CA PRO A 27 24.10 4.88 -14.24
C PRO A 27 25.55 5.32 -14.09
N ALA A 28 25.99 6.36 -14.80
CA ALA A 28 27.34 6.91 -14.70
C ALA A 28 27.48 7.96 -13.58
N PHE A 29 26.38 8.40 -12.97
CA PHE A 29 26.42 9.46 -11.95
C PHE A 29 27.03 9.00 -10.63
N ASP A 30 26.59 7.83 -10.13
CA ASP A 30 27.16 7.22 -8.92
C ASP A 30 28.48 6.47 -9.23
N GLY A 31 28.77 6.23 -10.52
CA GLY A 31 29.94 5.50 -11.00
C GLY A 31 29.82 3.99 -10.78
N GLU A 32 30.87 3.26 -11.15
CA GLU A 32 30.94 1.82 -10.86
C GLU A 32 31.27 1.59 -9.38
N PRO A 33 30.62 0.60 -8.73
CA PRO A 33 30.89 0.28 -7.34
C PRO A 33 32.36 -0.12 -7.19
N LEU A 34 33.08 0.54 -6.27
CA LEU A 34 34.49 0.28 -6.02
C LEU A 34 34.76 -1.12 -5.43
N ARG A 35 33.73 -1.79 -4.90
CA ARG A 35 33.76 -3.17 -4.39
C ARG A 35 32.44 -3.86 -4.70
N VAL A 36 32.51 -5.09 -5.21
CA VAL A 36 31.35 -5.96 -5.42
C VAL A 36 31.63 -7.31 -4.76
N LYS A 37 30.88 -7.67 -3.72
CA LYS A 37 30.98 -8.96 -3.04
C LYS A 37 29.88 -9.89 -3.59
N PRO A 38 30.19 -10.92 -4.39
CA PRO A 38 29.19 -11.87 -4.86
C PRO A 38 28.72 -12.74 -3.68
N ILE A 39 27.42 -12.71 -3.39
CA ILE A 39 26.79 -13.55 -2.37
C ILE A 39 25.99 -14.68 -3.04
N THR A 40 26.02 -15.88 -2.44
CA THR A 40 25.18 -17.02 -2.84
C THR A 40 24.00 -17.16 -1.87
N GLU A 41 22.91 -17.83 -2.25
CA GLU A 41 21.68 -17.96 -1.44
C GLU A 41 21.94 -18.57 -0.04
N ASP A 42 23.02 -19.31 0.14
CA ASP A 42 23.38 -19.97 1.40
C ASP A 42 24.16 -19.06 2.38
N VAL A 43 24.47 -17.82 1.99
CA VAL A 43 25.30 -16.90 2.80
C VAL A 43 24.44 -16.17 3.82
N ASP A 44 24.81 -16.32 5.09
CA ASP A 44 24.22 -15.58 6.19
C ASP A 44 24.65 -14.10 6.10
N LEU A 45 23.67 -13.20 5.96
CA LEU A 45 23.89 -11.75 5.82
C LEU A 45 23.79 -11.01 7.17
N THR A 46 23.55 -11.72 8.27
CA THR A 46 23.25 -11.09 9.56
C THR A 46 24.40 -10.21 10.07
N ASP A 47 25.64 -10.64 9.83
CA ASP A 47 26.86 -9.95 10.27
C ASP A 47 27.59 -9.22 9.13
N ILE A 48 26.92 -8.98 7.99
CA ILE A 48 27.59 -8.45 6.79
C ILE A 48 28.15 -7.04 6.98
N GLU A 49 27.51 -6.23 7.84
CA GLU A 49 27.98 -4.88 8.15
C GLU A 49 29.33 -4.91 8.89
N ASP A 50 29.47 -5.81 9.89
CA ASP A 50 30.70 -5.98 10.66
C ASP A 50 31.83 -6.55 9.79
N ASP A 51 31.49 -7.49 8.90
CA ASP A 51 32.42 -8.06 7.92
C ASP A 51 32.96 -6.99 6.96
N GLU A 52 32.12 -6.10 6.44
CA GLU A 52 32.56 -5.02 5.55
C GLU A 52 33.39 -3.96 6.27
N GLU A 53 33.04 -3.60 7.52
CA GLU A 53 33.79 -2.62 8.30
C GLU A 53 35.21 -3.07 8.65
N GLN A 54 35.44 -4.38 8.74
CA GLN A 54 36.72 -5.03 9.05
C GLN A 54 37.50 -5.51 7.81
N ASP A 55 36.93 -5.37 6.60
CA ASP A 55 37.57 -5.83 5.38
C ASP A 55 38.69 -4.88 4.91
N GLU A 56 39.94 -5.23 5.27
CA GLU A 56 41.17 -4.52 4.92
C GLU A 56 41.72 -4.84 3.51
N THR A 57 41.00 -5.55 2.63
CA THR A 57 41.56 -5.82 1.30
C THR A 57 41.80 -4.52 0.53
N PRO A 58 43.01 -4.31 -0.04
CA PRO A 58 43.32 -3.10 -0.79
C PRO A 58 42.43 -3.00 -2.03
N ILE A 59 41.83 -1.83 -2.24
CA ILE A 59 41.00 -1.53 -3.40
C ILE A 59 41.94 -1.05 -4.50
N ILE A 60 41.98 -1.76 -5.62
CA ILE A 60 42.87 -1.46 -6.74
C ILE A 60 42.03 -0.88 -7.88
N ASP A 61 42.42 0.30 -8.38
CA ASP A 61 41.81 0.89 -9.57
C ASP A 61 42.13 0.00 -10.79
N GLU A 62 41.11 -0.57 -11.43
CA GLU A 62 41.27 -1.48 -12.56
C GLU A 62 41.91 -0.81 -13.79
N VAL A 63 41.80 0.52 -13.92
CA VAL A 63 42.31 1.29 -15.05
C VAL A 63 43.74 1.77 -14.81
N THR A 64 44.02 2.26 -13.60
CA THR A 64 45.33 2.85 -13.28
C THR A 64 46.29 1.91 -12.57
N GLY A 65 45.79 0.81 -11.99
CA GLY A 65 46.57 -0.16 -11.22
C GLY A 65 47.09 0.39 -9.88
N VAL A 66 46.58 1.56 -9.46
CA VAL A 66 46.98 2.22 -8.22
C VAL A 66 46.03 1.80 -7.10
N GLU A 67 46.57 1.59 -5.91
CA GLU A 67 45.78 1.34 -4.71
C GLU A 67 45.02 2.62 -4.30
N ILE A 68 43.70 2.50 -4.21
CA ILE A 68 42.80 3.56 -3.77
C ILE A 68 42.72 3.50 -2.24
N THR A 69 43.36 4.44 -1.56
CA THR A 69 43.24 4.58 -0.11
C THR A 69 41.94 5.31 0.23
N ILE A 70 40.92 4.58 0.71
CA ILE A 70 39.72 5.19 1.29
C ILE A 70 40.04 5.64 2.72
N GLU A 71 40.40 6.91 2.87
CA GLU A 71 40.54 7.49 4.20
C GLU A 71 39.17 7.56 4.87
N LYS A 72 38.98 6.82 5.97
CA LYS A 72 37.77 6.98 6.80
C LYS A 72 37.64 8.48 7.14
N PRO A 73 36.51 9.12 6.80
CA PRO A 73 36.34 10.54 7.05
C PRO A 73 36.56 10.78 8.54
N VAL A 74 37.46 11.70 8.87
CA VAL A 74 37.73 12.04 10.27
C VAL A 74 36.42 12.54 10.87
N ILE A 75 35.84 11.74 11.77
CA ILE A 75 34.69 12.14 12.56
C ILE A 75 35.13 13.38 13.30
N ARG A 76 34.59 14.54 12.91
CA ARG A 76 34.80 15.79 13.62
C ARG A 76 34.05 15.70 14.94
N ASN A 77 34.67 15.06 15.91
CA ASN A 77 34.28 15.26 17.30
C ASN A 77 34.44 16.75 17.60
N PRO A 78 33.44 17.40 18.22
CA PRO A 78 33.58 18.79 18.64
C PRO A 78 34.90 18.94 19.41
N LEU A 79 35.73 19.89 18.98
CA LEU A 79 36.98 20.21 19.66
C LEU A 79 36.66 20.67 21.09
N GLU A 80 37.10 19.86 22.06
CA GLU A 80 37.12 20.14 23.51
C GLU A 80 35.74 20.42 24.14
N GLU A 81 35.69 20.29 25.47
CA GLU A 81 34.49 20.38 26.29
C GLU A 81 33.55 21.50 25.83
N PRO A 82 32.22 21.25 25.76
CA PRO A 82 31.29 22.29 25.40
C PRO A 82 31.52 23.49 26.32
N PRO A 83 31.58 24.73 25.79
CA PRO A 83 31.71 25.90 26.64
C PRO A 83 30.63 25.81 27.72
N THR A 84 31.04 26.00 28.98
CA THR A 84 30.18 25.92 30.17
C THR A 84 28.97 26.86 30.10
N GLU A 85 28.99 27.80 29.17
CA GLU A 85 27.84 28.56 28.72
C GLU A 85 27.34 28.07 27.36
N TYR A 86 26.11 27.57 27.36
CA TYR A 86 25.34 27.29 26.14
C TYR A 86 25.17 28.60 25.36
N ILE A 87 26.06 28.87 24.39
CA ILE A 87 25.87 30.00 23.47
C ILE A 87 24.64 29.65 22.64
N LYS A 88 23.50 30.22 23.01
CA LYS A 88 22.24 30.09 22.29
C LYS A 88 22.50 30.61 20.87
N ARG A 89 22.74 29.70 19.92
CA ARG A 89 22.91 30.05 18.52
C ARG A 89 21.69 30.90 18.15
N PRO A 90 21.86 32.11 17.60
CA PRO A 90 20.70 32.90 17.20
C PRO A 90 19.89 32.03 16.24
N LYS A 91 18.61 31.82 16.56
CA LYS A 91 17.68 31.19 15.61
C LYS A 91 17.77 32.05 14.35
N GLN A 92 18.31 31.49 13.27
CA GLN A 92 18.23 32.14 11.98
C GLN A 92 16.76 32.07 11.56
N TYR A 93 16.06 33.19 11.72
CA TYR A 93 14.75 33.37 11.13
C TYR A 93 14.99 33.54 9.63
N ILE A 94 14.51 32.59 8.83
CA ILE A 94 14.45 32.76 7.38
C ILE A 94 13.46 33.90 7.14
N ASN A 95 14.01 35.07 6.81
CA ASN A 95 13.31 36.33 6.58
C ASN A 95 12.12 36.13 5.63
N GLY A 96 10.88 36.17 6.14
CA GLY A 96 9.67 36.73 5.50
C GLY A 96 9.40 36.56 4.00
N VAL A 97 10.09 35.66 3.30
CA VAL A 97 9.99 35.47 1.87
C VAL A 97 8.79 34.57 1.64
N ASN A 98 7.80 35.10 0.94
CA ASN A 98 6.67 34.32 0.48
C ASN A 98 7.19 33.29 -0.53
N VAL A 99 7.26 32.04 -0.11
CA VAL A 99 7.60 30.92 -0.96
C VAL A 99 6.31 30.22 -1.37
N SER A 100 6.18 29.95 -2.66
CA SER A 100 5.11 29.16 -3.24
C SER A 100 5.72 27.94 -3.91
N VAL A 101 5.08 26.77 -3.79
CA VAL A 101 5.46 25.59 -4.55
C VAL A 101 5.36 25.93 -6.04
N LEU A 102 6.51 25.97 -6.73
CA LEU A 102 6.55 26.25 -8.17
C LEU A 102 6.05 25.05 -8.97
N VAL A 103 6.51 23.85 -8.60
CA VAL A 103 6.18 22.56 -9.20
C VAL A 103 6.19 21.49 -8.11
N SER A 104 5.15 20.66 -8.08
CA SER A 104 5.13 19.39 -7.34
C SER A 104 5.01 18.26 -8.36
N ARG A 105 5.80 17.20 -8.20
CA ARG A 105 5.74 16.02 -9.06
C ARG A 105 5.68 14.78 -8.18
N GLU A 106 4.65 13.97 -8.39
CA GLU A 106 4.52 12.65 -7.79
C GLU A 106 4.92 11.61 -8.85
N LEU A 107 5.83 10.71 -8.48
CA LEU A 107 6.33 9.63 -9.31
C LEU A 107 6.00 8.32 -8.63
N PHE A 108 5.37 7.41 -9.37
CA PHE A 108 5.04 6.06 -8.94
C PHE A 108 6.05 5.10 -9.56
N PHE A 109 6.48 4.07 -8.83
CA PHE A 109 7.45 3.08 -9.29
C PHE A 109 6.79 1.70 -9.38
N ASP A 110 7.09 0.95 -10.44
CA ASP A 110 6.61 -0.42 -10.60
C ASP A 110 7.35 -1.40 -9.66
N SER A 111 6.96 -2.67 -9.69
CA SER A 111 7.59 -3.74 -8.90
C SER A 111 9.07 -3.99 -9.23
N ASN A 112 9.56 -3.46 -10.36
CA ASN A 112 10.96 -3.54 -10.77
C ASN A 112 11.74 -2.25 -10.44
N GLY A 113 11.14 -1.31 -9.70
CA GLY A 113 11.75 -0.03 -9.34
C GLY A 113 11.85 0.96 -10.50
N LYS A 114 11.12 0.75 -11.61
CA LYS A 114 11.10 1.69 -12.74
C LYS A 114 9.96 2.70 -12.58
N PRO A 115 10.20 3.99 -12.89
CA PRO A 115 9.15 4.99 -12.81
C PRO A 115 8.05 4.70 -13.83
N ILE A 116 6.80 4.69 -13.37
CA ILE A 116 5.63 4.60 -14.21
C ILE A 116 5.52 5.93 -14.98
N THR A 117 5.76 5.85 -16.28
CA THR A 117 5.79 7.03 -17.18
C THR A 117 4.42 7.40 -17.74
N ILE A 118 3.45 6.48 -17.65
CA ILE A 118 2.06 6.67 -18.05
C ILE A 118 1.20 7.05 -16.84
N SER A 119 -0.08 7.39 -17.07
CA SER A 119 -0.97 7.67 -15.94
C SER A 119 -1.16 6.41 -15.09
N LEU A 120 -1.35 6.59 -13.78
CA LEU A 120 -1.60 5.46 -12.86
C LEU A 120 -2.79 4.61 -13.32
N LYS A 121 -3.83 5.26 -13.88
CA LYS A 121 -5.00 4.60 -14.46
C LYS A 121 -4.61 3.71 -15.64
N ASP A 122 -3.81 4.21 -16.56
CA ASP A 122 -3.39 3.44 -17.74
C ASP A 122 -2.51 2.25 -17.35
N HIS A 123 -1.59 2.45 -16.41
CA HIS A 123 -0.75 1.37 -15.87
C HIS A 123 -1.58 0.25 -15.23
N THR A 124 -2.54 0.62 -14.37
CA THR A 124 -3.47 -0.36 -13.77
C THR A 124 -4.32 -1.03 -14.85
N LYS A 125 -4.80 -0.29 -15.86
CA LYS A 125 -5.56 -0.86 -16.99
C LYS A 125 -4.75 -1.90 -17.75
N GLU A 126 -3.45 -1.68 -17.98
CA GLU A 126 -2.56 -2.65 -18.61
C GLU A 126 -2.40 -3.92 -17.78
N ILE A 127 -2.17 -3.80 -16.47
CA ILE A 127 -2.06 -4.95 -15.55
C ILE A 127 -3.36 -5.77 -15.56
N ILE A 128 -4.50 -5.11 -15.35
CA ILE A 128 -5.80 -5.77 -15.26
C ILE A 128 -6.15 -6.47 -16.58
N LYS A 129 -5.92 -5.83 -17.73
CA LYS A 129 -6.17 -6.45 -19.05
C LYS A 129 -5.16 -7.54 -19.41
N GLY A 130 -3.96 -7.50 -18.84
CA GLY A 130 -2.97 -8.56 -18.97
C GLY A 130 -3.40 -9.84 -18.25
N LYS A 131 -4.07 -9.70 -17.09
CA LYS A 131 -4.55 -10.83 -16.28
C LYS A 131 -5.95 -11.32 -16.70
N TYR A 132 -6.87 -10.39 -16.95
CA TYR A 132 -8.28 -10.68 -17.23
C TYR A 132 -8.63 -10.29 -18.65
N THR A 133 -9.06 -11.26 -19.44
CA THR A 133 -9.34 -11.10 -20.87
C THR A 133 -10.55 -10.21 -21.15
N SER A 134 -11.51 -10.19 -20.23
CA SER A 134 -12.75 -9.41 -20.34
C SER A 134 -13.26 -9.01 -18.97
N LEU A 135 -14.25 -8.10 -18.95
CA LEU A 135 -14.95 -7.75 -17.71
C LEU A 135 -15.60 -8.98 -17.08
N GLU A 136 -16.22 -9.86 -17.88
CA GLU A 136 -16.87 -11.07 -17.37
C GLU A 136 -15.88 -12.02 -16.68
N ASP A 137 -14.67 -12.14 -17.23
CA ASP A 137 -13.57 -12.93 -16.65
C ASP A 137 -13.16 -12.38 -15.28
N PHE A 138 -13.01 -11.05 -15.19
CA PHE A 138 -12.78 -10.38 -13.90
C PHE A 138 -13.92 -10.62 -12.91
N LEU A 139 -15.18 -10.50 -13.34
CA LEU A 139 -16.35 -10.76 -12.47
C LEU A 139 -16.39 -12.19 -11.95
N LEU A 140 -16.10 -13.16 -12.82
CA LEU A 140 -16.06 -14.57 -12.44
C LEU A 140 -14.97 -14.82 -11.42
N SER A 141 -13.75 -14.31 -11.66
CA SER A 141 -12.64 -14.42 -10.72
C SER A 141 -12.94 -13.74 -9.38
N TRP A 142 -13.53 -12.54 -9.42
CA TRP A 142 -13.93 -11.81 -8.22
C TRP A 142 -14.95 -12.60 -7.41
N ASN A 143 -16.09 -12.97 -8.00
CA ASN A 143 -17.16 -13.65 -7.28
C ASN A 143 -16.81 -15.07 -6.80
N HIS A 144 -15.88 -15.76 -7.46
CA HIS A 144 -15.46 -17.12 -7.05
C HIS A 144 -14.40 -17.13 -5.96
N ALA A 145 -13.67 -16.03 -5.73
CA ALA A 145 -12.66 -16.01 -4.68
C ALA A 145 -13.31 -16.13 -3.29
N ASP A 146 -12.77 -17.04 -2.48
CA ASP A 146 -13.22 -17.27 -1.11
C ASP A 146 -12.98 -16.07 -0.19
N LYS A 147 -11.97 -15.27 -0.50
CA LYS A 147 -11.62 -14.03 0.21
C LYS A 147 -11.21 -12.95 -0.77
N LYS A 148 -11.78 -11.75 -0.63
CA LYS A 148 -11.41 -10.65 -1.52
C LYS A 148 -10.03 -10.09 -1.21
N GLU A 149 -9.55 -10.16 0.04
CA GLU A 149 -8.20 -9.70 0.37
C GLU A 149 -7.13 -10.45 -0.43
N ALA A 150 -7.36 -11.72 -0.77
CA ALA A 150 -6.43 -12.50 -1.58
C ALA A 150 -6.29 -11.93 -3.00
N ILE A 151 -7.40 -11.50 -3.62
CA ILE A 151 -7.35 -10.83 -4.93
C ILE A 151 -6.66 -9.48 -4.79
N ILE A 152 -7.00 -8.69 -3.76
CA ILE A 152 -6.41 -7.36 -3.54
C ILE A 152 -4.90 -7.46 -3.41
N LYS A 153 -4.42 -8.40 -2.58
CA LYS A 153 -3.01 -8.66 -2.39
C LYS A 153 -2.33 -9.09 -3.68
N GLU A 154 -2.95 -10.00 -4.45
CA GLU A 154 -2.40 -10.43 -5.74
C GLU A 154 -2.27 -9.26 -6.73
N LEU A 155 -3.24 -8.34 -6.76
CA LEU A 155 -3.16 -7.14 -7.59
C LEU A 155 -2.05 -6.20 -7.14
N GLN A 156 -1.87 -6.02 -5.83
CA GLN A 156 -0.76 -5.23 -5.26
C GLN A 156 0.59 -5.85 -5.63
N GLU A 157 0.74 -7.18 -5.52
CA GLU A 157 1.95 -7.91 -5.92
C GLU A 157 2.25 -7.76 -7.42
N GLN A 158 1.22 -7.60 -8.25
CA GLN A 158 1.37 -7.32 -9.69
C GLN A 158 1.66 -5.85 -10.02
N GLY A 159 1.79 -4.98 -9.02
CA GLY A 159 2.13 -3.57 -9.19
C GLY A 159 0.94 -2.62 -9.26
N VAL A 160 -0.27 -3.06 -8.87
CA VAL A 160 -1.41 -2.16 -8.72
C VAL A 160 -1.30 -1.40 -7.40
N MET A 161 -1.07 -0.09 -7.47
CA MET A 161 -1.05 0.78 -6.27
C MET A 161 -2.47 1.18 -5.87
N VAL A 162 -3.11 0.30 -5.11
CA VAL A 162 -4.50 0.42 -4.65
C VAL A 162 -4.73 1.76 -3.92
N GLU A 163 -3.84 2.11 -3.00
CA GLU A 163 -3.95 3.32 -2.17
C GLU A 163 -3.88 4.57 -3.05
N ALA A 164 -2.89 4.64 -3.96
CA ALA A 164 -2.73 5.76 -4.88
C ALA A 164 -3.92 5.88 -5.86
N LEU A 165 -4.51 4.75 -6.29
CA LEU A 165 -5.71 4.76 -7.13
C LEU A 165 -6.92 5.33 -6.39
N TYR A 166 -7.09 5.00 -5.10
CA TYR A 166 -8.16 5.57 -4.28
C TYR A 166 -7.99 7.09 -4.11
N GLU A 167 -6.75 7.58 -3.97
CA GLU A 167 -6.47 9.01 -3.89
C GLU A 167 -6.72 9.73 -5.21
N ALA A 168 -6.39 9.08 -6.34
CA ALA A 168 -6.54 9.66 -7.67
C ALA A 168 -7.98 9.67 -8.20
N VAL A 169 -8.87 8.81 -7.69
CA VAL A 169 -10.25 8.69 -8.15
C VAL A 169 -11.23 9.15 -7.08
N ASP A 170 -11.52 8.29 -6.10
CA ASP A 170 -12.38 8.59 -4.95
C ASP A 170 -12.23 7.47 -3.89
N LYS A 171 -11.94 7.85 -2.64
CA LYS A 171 -11.82 6.93 -1.49
C LYS A 171 -13.15 6.27 -1.10
N GLN A 172 -14.28 6.77 -1.59
CA GLN A 172 -15.62 6.24 -1.29
C GLN A 172 -16.05 5.12 -2.23
N VAL A 173 -15.37 4.97 -3.37
CA VAL A 173 -15.60 3.91 -4.35
C VAL A 173 -15.06 2.58 -3.79
N ASP A 174 -15.65 1.46 -4.19
CA ASP A 174 -15.12 0.14 -3.86
C ASP A 174 -13.95 -0.21 -4.80
N LEU A 175 -12.93 -0.94 -4.34
CA LEU A 175 -11.82 -1.36 -5.22
C LEU A 175 -12.32 -2.12 -6.45
N PHE A 176 -13.36 -2.94 -6.30
CA PHE A 176 -14.00 -3.60 -7.43
C PHE A 176 -14.49 -2.61 -8.49
N ASP A 177 -15.21 -1.56 -8.07
CA ASP A 177 -15.76 -0.56 -8.98
C ASP A 177 -14.66 0.33 -9.56
N LEU A 178 -13.61 0.59 -8.78
CA LEU A 178 -12.44 1.33 -9.20
C LEU A 178 -11.72 0.59 -10.33
N ILE A 179 -11.52 -0.72 -10.19
CA ILE A 179 -10.96 -1.59 -11.23
C ILE A 179 -11.88 -1.63 -12.44
N CYS A 180 -13.20 -1.80 -12.24
CA CYS A 180 -14.17 -1.77 -13.32
C CYS A 180 -14.14 -0.45 -14.11
N HIS A 181 -14.01 0.68 -13.40
CA HIS A 181 -13.92 2.00 -13.99
C HIS A 181 -12.63 2.20 -14.79
N VAL A 182 -11.49 1.82 -14.21
CA VAL A 182 -10.18 2.03 -14.83
C VAL A 182 -9.96 1.08 -16.01
N ALA A 183 -10.27 -0.20 -15.84
CA ALA A 183 -9.95 -1.22 -16.84
C ALA A 183 -10.98 -1.32 -17.96
N TYR A 184 -12.26 -1.11 -17.64
CA TYR A 184 -13.39 -1.40 -18.53
C TYR A 184 -14.34 -0.21 -18.75
N ASP A 185 -13.91 0.99 -18.35
CA ASP A 185 -14.59 2.25 -18.61
C ASP A 185 -16.05 2.28 -18.06
N GLN A 186 -16.31 1.53 -16.98
CA GLN A 186 -17.59 1.52 -16.28
C GLN A 186 -17.76 2.76 -15.39
N PRO A 187 -18.98 3.25 -15.15
CA PRO A 187 -19.21 4.27 -14.14
C PRO A 187 -18.89 3.70 -12.74
N PRO A 188 -18.07 4.37 -11.91
CA PRO A 188 -17.76 3.89 -10.57
C PRO A 188 -18.98 4.03 -9.67
N LEU A 189 -19.23 3.03 -8.83
CA LEU A 189 -20.23 3.06 -7.78
C LEU A 189 -19.54 3.25 -6.43
N THR A 190 -20.15 4.02 -5.54
CA THR A 190 -19.69 4.11 -4.16
C THR A 190 -20.09 2.87 -3.37
N ARG A 191 -19.33 2.55 -2.31
CA ARG A 191 -19.67 1.47 -1.38
C ARG A 191 -21.08 1.66 -0.78
N LYS A 192 -21.46 2.91 -0.52
CA LYS A 192 -22.81 3.29 -0.07
C LYS A 192 -23.89 3.00 -1.10
N GLU A 193 -23.65 3.33 -2.37
CA GLU A 193 -24.60 3.03 -3.45
C GLU A 193 -24.78 1.52 -3.62
N ARG A 194 -23.70 0.74 -3.56
CA ARG A 194 -23.74 -0.73 -3.57
C ARG A 194 -24.57 -1.30 -2.45
N ALA A 195 -24.27 -0.92 -1.20
CA ALA A 195 -25.02 -1.35 -0.03
C ALA A 195 -26.52 -1.01 -0.17
N ASN A 196 -26.83 0.21 -0.61
CA ASN A 196 -28.21 0.65 -0.81
C ASN A 196 -28.93 -0.12 -1.93
N ASN A 197 -28.24 -0.47 -3.01
CA ASN A 197 -28.81 -1.28 -4.08
C ASN A 197 -29.19 -2.68 -3.58
N VAL A 198 -28.37 -3.30 -2.74
CA VAL A 198 -28.70 -4.58 -2.10
C VAL A 198 -29.89 -4.42 -1.14
N LYS A 199 -29.92 -3.37 -0.31
CA LYS A 199 -31.04 -3.08 0.62
C LYS A 199 -32.38 -2.90 -0.09
N LYS A 200 -32.38 -2.39 -1.33
CA LYS A 200 -33.58 -2.23 -2.16
C LYS A 200 -34.08 -3.54 -2.79
N ARG A 201 -33.24 -4.58 -2.85
CA ARG A 201 -33.61 -5.89 -3.40
C ARG A 201 -34.35 -6.73 -2.35
N ASN A 202 -35.12 -7.71 -2.82
CA ASN A 202 -35.90 -8.60 -1.95
C ASN A 202 -35.07 -9.67 -1.21
N TYR A 203 -33.73 -9.56 -1.20
CA TYR A 203 -32.82 -10.56 -0.61
C TYR A 203 -33.12 -10.83 0.87
N PHE A 204 -33.44 -9.80 1.66
CA PHE A 204 -33.64 -9.91 3.10
C PHE A 204 -34.94 -10.61 3.51
N THR A 205 -35.88 -10.82 2.59
CA THR A 205 -37.21 -11.35 2.90
C THR A 205 -37.21 -12.81 3.37
N LYS A 206 -36.13 -13.54 3.11
CA LYS A 206 -35.96 -14.95 3.53
C LYS A 206 -35.42 -15.10 4.96
N TYR A 207 -34.99 -14.01 5.60
CA TYR A 207 -34.44 -14.02 6.95
C TYR A 207 -35.43 -13.45 7.97
N GLY A 208 -35.37 -13.94 9.21
CA GLY A 208 -36.10 -13.36 10.33
C GLY A 208 -35.57 -11.98 10.73
N GLU A 209 -36.31 -11.27 11.57
CA GLU A 209 -36.01 -9.87 11.96
C GLU A 209 -34.58 -9.67 12.48
N GLN A 210 -34.11 -10.54 13.37
CA GLN A 210 -32.76 -10.45 13.95
C GLN A 210 -31.66 -10.71 12.91
N ALA A 211 -31.76 -11.80 12.16
CA ALA A 211 -30.80 -12.14 11.09
C ALA A 211 -30.74 -11.06 10.01
N ARG A 212 -31.90 -10.52 9.62
CA ARG A 212 -31.99 -9.40 8.69
C ARG A 212 -31.27 -8.16 9.22
N LYS A 213 -31.48 -7.79 10.49
CA LYS A 213 -30.83 -6.62 11.11
C LYS A 213 -29.31 -6.76 11.12
N VAL A 214 -28.80 -7.96 11.39
CA VAL A 214 -27.37 -8.28 11.32
C VAL A 214 -26.83 -8.07 9.90
N LEU A 215 -27.49 -8.63 8.88
CA LEU A 215 -27.07 -8.46 7.47
C LEU A 215 -27.14 -7.00 7.01
N GLU A 216 -28.17 -6.24 7.41
CA GLU A 216 -28.26 -4.80 7.11
C GLU A 216 -27.13 -4.01 7.77
N THR A 217 -26.74 -4.38 8.99
CA THR A 217 -25.62 -3.75 9.72
C THR A 217 -24.27 -4.11 9.09
N LEU A 218 -24.12 -5.35 8.59
CA LEU A 218 -22.92 -5.76 7.82
C LEU A 218 -22.76 -4.90 6.55
N LEU A 219 -23.86 -4.60 5.86
CA LEU A 219 -23.83 -3.70 4.71
C LEU A 219 -23.46 -2.26 5.08
N ASP A 220 -23.91 -1.76 6.22
CA ASP A 220 -23.53 -0.43 6.69
C ASP A 220 -22.04 -0.38 7.04
N LYS A 221 -21.52 -1.42 7.69
CA LYS A 221 -20.07 -1.56 7.93
C LYS A 221 -19.27 -1.63 6.64
N TYR A 222 -19.72 -2.41 5.66
CA TYR A 222 -19.11 -2.44 4.33
C TYR A 222 -19.07 -1.04 3.69
N ALA A 223 -20.17 -0.30 3.77
CA ALA A 223 -20.29 1.03 3.19
C ALA A 223 -19.29 2.04 3.78
N ASP A 224 -18.92 1.88 5.05
CA ASP A 224 -17.99 2.76 5.75
C ASP A 224 -16.53 2.27 5.66
N GLU A 225 -16.28 0.98 5.88
CA GLU A 225 -14.94 0.42 6.11
C GLU A 225 -14.42 -0.50 4.99
N GLY A 226 -15.27 -0.96 4.07
CA GLY A 226 -14.88 -1.77 2.91
C GLY A 226 -15.19 -3.27 3.05
N VAL A 227 -14.80 -4.05 2.03
CA VAL A 227 -15.17 -5.48 1.89
C VAL A 227 -14.52 -6.39 2.94
N GLU A 228 -13.34 -6.05 3.43
CA GLU A 228 -12.56 -6.96 4.30
C GLU A 228 -13.31 -7.31 5.59
N ASN A 229 -14.08 -6.36 6.11
CA ASN A 229 -14.83 -6.55 7.35
C ASN A 229 -16.07 -7.42 7.18
N ILE A 230 -16.66 -7.53 5.99
CA ILE A 230 -17.89 -8.31 5.81
C ILE A 230 -17.64 -9.83 5.79
N GLU A 231 -16.43 -10.25 5.39
CA GLU A 231 -16.06 -11.66 5.27
C GLU A 231 -15.58 -12.26 6.61
N SER A 232 -15.11 -11.42 7.53
CA SER A 232 -14.59 -11.85 8.83
C SER A 232 -15.70 -12.04 9.87
N ILE A 233 -15.76 -13.22 10.50
CA ILE A 233 -16.66 -13.48 11.66
C ILE A 233 -16.33 -12.55 12.83
N GLU A 234 -15.09 -12.04 12.92
CA GLU A 234 -14.68 -11.16 14.01
C GLU A 234 -15.41 -9.81 13.99
N VAL A 235 -15.98 -9.43 12.85
CA VAL A 235 -16.82 -8.22 12.73
C VAL A 235 -17.99 -8.24 13.72
N LEU A 236 -18.50 -9.42 14.07
CA LEU A 236 -19.58 -9.60 15.03
C LEU A 236 -19.21 -9.19 16.46
N ARG A 237 -17.92 -8.94 16.74
CA ARG A 237 -17.44 -8.45 18.04
C ARG A 237 -17.32 -6.93 18.09
N VAL A 238 -17.48 -6.24 16.96
CA VAL A 238 -17.29 -4.80 16.82
C VAL A 238 -18.65 -4.09 16.91
N LYS A 239 -18.65 -2.83 17.37
CA LYS A 239 -19.86 -2.00 17.38
C LYS A 239 -20.45 -1.82 15.98
N PRO A 240 -21.79 -1.90 15.80
CA PRO A 240 -22.82 -2.08 16.82
C PRO A 240 -23.28 -3.55 17.01
N PHE A 241 -22.51 -4.56 16.53
CA PHE A 241 -22.91 -5.96 16.68
C PHE A 241 -22.88 -6.46 18.12
N ASP A 242 -22.07 -5.84 18.98
CA ASP A 242 -22.05 -6.07 20.42
C ASP A 242 -23.40 -5.80 21.09
N GLU A 243 -24.25 -4.95 20.48
CA GLU A 243 -25.63 -4.69 20.94
C GLU A 243 -26.62 -5.80 20.56
N TYR A 244 -26.27 -6.66 19.59
CA TYR A 244 -27.11 -7.78 19.13
C TYR A 244 -26.84 -9.09 19.88
N GLY A 245 -25.80 -9.12 20.71
CA GLY A 245 -25.43 -10.26 21.53
C GLY A 245 -24.01 -10.76 21.25
N SER A 246 -23.67 -11.89 21.85
CA SER A 246 -22.41 -12.57 21.54
C SER A 246 -22.40 -13.11 20.10
N PRO A 247 -21.23 -13.30 19.48
CA PRO A 247 -21.15 -13.89 18.14
C PRO A 247 -21.88 -15.23 18.00
N ILE A 248 -21.93 -16.03 19.07
CA ILE A 248 -22.64 -17.31 19.09
C ILE A 248 -24.16 -17.10 19.02
N GLU A 249 -24.69 -16.14 19.78
CA GLU A 249 -26.12 -15.79 19.74
C GLU A 249 -26.51 -15.23 18.39
N ILE A 250 -25.68 -14.34 17.81
CA ILE A 250 -25.91 -13.77 16.48
C ILE A 250 -25.98 -14.90 15.43
N ILE A 251 -25.01 -15.82 15.43
CA ILE A 251 -24.98 -16.95 14.51
C ILE A 251 -26.21 -17.84 14.69
N SER A 252 -26.70 -18.02 15.93
CA SER A 252 -27.87 -18.86 16.19
C SER A 252 -29.14 -18.36 15.48
N HIS A 253 -29.25 -17.06 15.19
CA HIS A 253 -30.37 -16.51 14.42
C HIS A 253 -30.41 -16.98 12.95
N PHE A 254 -29.30 -17.48 12.44
CA PHE A 254 -29.18 -18.08 11.11
C PHE A 254 -29.35 -19.61 11.13
N GLY A 255 -29.51 -20.21 12.32
CA GLY A 255 -29.60 -21.65 12.52
C GLY A 255 -28.27 -22.23 13.02
N ASP A 256 -27.23 -22.17 12.20
CA ASP A 256 -25.88 -22.60 12.57
C ASP A 256 -24.80 -21.74 11.87
N LYS A 257 -23.54 -22.04 12.18
CA LYS A 257 -22.38 -21.35 11.61
C LYS A 257 -22.32 -21.47 10.09
N GLN A 258 -22.72 -22.60 9.51
CA GLN A 258 -22.65 -22.81 8.07
C GLN A 258 -23.68 -21.93 7.36
N HIS A 259 -24.92 -21.90 7.87
CA HIS A 259 -25.98 -21.04 7.32
C HIS A 259 -25.65 -19.55 7.43
N TYR A 260 -24.96 -19.12 8.50
CA TYR A 260 -24.43 -17.75 8.60
C TYR A 260 -23.40 -17.47 7.50
N LEU A 261 -22.41 -18.36 7.31
CA LEU A 261 -21.38 -18.20 6.28
C LEU A 261 -22.00 -18.18 4.87
N ASP A 262 -22.96 -19.07 4.61
CA ASP A 262 -23.68 -19.12 3.34
C ASP A 262 -24.47 -17.82 3.12
N ALA A 263 -25.13 -17.28 4.17
CA ALA A 263 -25.81 -15.99 4.10
C ALA A 263 -24.85 -14.83 3.80
N VAL A 264 -23.69 -14.78 4.45
CA VAL A 264 -22.67 -13.75 4.16
C VAL A 264 -22.16 -13.87 2.72
N LYS A 265 -21.85 -15.08 2.26
CA LYS A 265 -21.40 -15.33 0.88
C LYS A 265 -22.47 -14.93 -0.16
N GLU A 266 -23.74 -15.20 0.12
CA GLU A 266 -24.82 -14.76 -0.75
C GLU A 266 -25.02 -13.24 -0.72
N LEU A 267 -24.90 -12.60 0.46
CA LEU A 267 -24.97 -11.15 0.60
C LEU A 267 -23.85 -10.46 -0.20
N GLU A 268 -22.66 -11.03 -0.17
CA GLU A 268 -21.51 -10.60 -0.94
C GLU A 268 -21.73 -10.74 -2.45
N ASN A 269 -22.28 -11.88 -2.89
CA ASN A 269 -22.70 -12.04 -4.28
C ASN A 269 -23.76 -11.01 -4.68
N GLU A 270 -24.70 -10.67 -3.79
CA GLU A 270 -25.67 -9.61 -4.04
C GLU A 270 -25.02 -8.23 -4.17
N LEU A 271 -23.96 -7.93 -3.41
CA LEU A 271 -23.19 -6.70 -3.57
C LEU A 271 -22.66 -6.62 -5.01
N TYR A 272 -21.97 -7.65 -5.50
CA TYR A 272 -21.26 -7.63 -6.79
C TYR A 272 -22.08 -8.07 -8.01
N LYS A 273 -23.36 -8.43 -7.84
CA LYS A 273 -24.28 -8.63 -8.96
C LYS A 273 -24.50 -7.31 -9.72
N GLN A 274 -24.17 -7.32 -11.01
CA GLN A 274 -24.48 -6.24 -11.95
C GLN A 274 -25.94 -5.79 -11.78
N ALA A 275 -26.12 -4.49 -11.60
CA ALA A 275 -27.44 -3.85 -11.52
C ALA A 275 -27.97 -3.54 -12.93
#